data_AF-A0A291RRZ1-F1
#
_entry.id   AF-A0A291RRZ1-F1
#
_cell.length_a   1.000
_cell.length_b   1.000
_cell.length_c   1.000
_cell.angle_alpha   90.00
_cell.angle_beta   90.00
_cell.angle_gamma   90.00
#
_symmetry.space_group_name_H-M   'P 1'
#
loop_
_entity.id
_entity.type
_entity.pdbx_description
1 polymer ?
#
loop_
_entity_poly.entity_id
_entity_poly.type
_entity_poly.pdbx_seq_one_letter_code
_entity_poly.pdbx_strand_id
1 'polypeptide(L)'
;MLEQENAVTPADSADGVARINRRDDLLSTVEVAEEYRFNVGTLRYWRHRGYGPASFARGRKVVYRRCEVEAWIAEQEQLTRRGGTTDA
;
A
#
# COMPACT_ATOMS: atom_id res chain seq x y z
N MET A 1 -26.08 -34.97 22.12
CA MET A 1 -26.42 -33.85 23.02
C MET A 1 -25.14 -33.46 23.73
N LEU A 2 -24.41 -32.41 23.39
CA LEU A 2 -24.56 -31.34 22.40
C LEU A 2 -23.16 -31.13 21.81
N GLU A 3 -23.09 -30.93 20.50
CA GLU A 3 -21.93 -30.36 19.83
C GLU A 3 -21.59 -29.02 20.48
N GLN A 4 -20.33 -28.82 20.86
CA GLN A 4 -19.78 -27.48 20.94
C GLN A 4 -18.94 -27.29 19.69
N GLU A 5 -19.61 -26.71 18.70
CA GLU A 5 -19.01 -26.11 17.51
C GLU A 5 -18.01 -25.03 17.95
N ASN A 6 -16.72 -25.27 17.72
CA ASN A 6 -15.72 -24.20 17.78
C ASN A 6 -15.59 -23.65 16.36
N ALA A 7 -16.47 -22.71 16.01
CA ALA A 7 -16.44 -22.01 14.72
C ALA A 7 -15.14 -21.18 14.61
N VAL A 8 -14.11 -21.76 14.00
CA VAL A 8 -12.96 -21.02 13.50
C VAL A 8 -13.36 -20.35 12.20
N THR A 9 -13.71 -19.08 12.28
CA THR A 9 -13.82 -18.19 11.10
C THR A 9 -12.42 -17.92 10.53
N PRO A 10 -12.18 -18.06 9.21
CA PRO A 10 -10.82 -18.00 8.63
C PRO A 10 -10.39 -16.60 8.13
N ALA A 11 -10.85 -15.49 8.74
CA ALA A 11 -10.73 -14.18 8.08
C ALA A 11 -9.97 -13.05 8.82
N ASP A 12 -9.61 -13.18 10.11
CA ASP A 12 -9.21 -11.99 10.91
C ASP A 12 -7.81 -12.01 11.56
N SER A 13 -6.98 -13.02 11.34
CA SER A 13 -5.67 -13.15 12.04
C SER A 13 -4.45 -12.68 11.23
N ALA A 14 -4.64 -11.95 10.14
CA ALA A 14 -3.54 -11.39 9.32
C ALA A 14 -2.85 -10.15 9.94
N ASP A 15 -3.15 -9.82 11.20
CA ASP A 15 -2.71 -8.56 11.84
C ASP A 15 -1.40 -8.68 12.66
N GLY A 16 -0.74 -9.85 12.61
CA GLY A 16 0.44 -10.16 13.43
C GLY A 16 1.80 -9.75 12.85
N VAL A 17 1.92 -9.61 11.52
CA VAL A 17 3.24 -9.46 10.86
C VAL A 17 3.50 -8.03 10.36
N ALA A 18 2.46 -7.21 10.18
CA ALA A 18 2.56 -5.89 9.54
C ALA A 18 2.93 -4.72 10.49
N ARG A 19 2.92 -4.91 11.82
CA ARG A 19 3.17 -3.82 12.78
C ARG A 19 4.65 -3.57 13.12
N ILE A 20 5.60 -4.32 12.55
CA ILE A 20 6.96 -4.45 13.14
C ILE A 20 8.06 -3.56 12.52
N ASN A 21 7.99 -3.06 11.29
CA ASN A 21 9.08 -2.21 10.73
C ASN A 21 8.82 -0.70 10.76
N ARG A 22 8.50 -0.15 11.93
CA ARG A 22 8.07 1.26 12.11
C ARG A 22 9.11 2.36 11.83
N ARG A 23 10.34 2.05 11.40
CA ARG A 23 11.39 3.06 11.12
C ARG A 23 12.13 2.85 9.80
N ASP A 24 12.33 1.60 9.38
CA ASP A 24 13.11 1.25 8.19
C ASP A 24 12.29 1.26 6.90
N ASP A 25 10.96 1.40 7.01
CA ASP A 25 10.05 1.42 5.85
C ASP A 25 9.77 2.84 5.33
N LEU A 26 10.50 3.85 5.81
CA LEU A 26 10.31 5.23 5.38
C LEU A 26 11.22 5.57 4.21
N LEU A 27 10.60 5.63 3.03
CA LEU A 27 11.25 5.96 1.76
C LEU A 27 11.09 7.45 1.46
N SER A 28 12.17 8.09 1.02
CA SER A 28 12.10 9.42 0.41
C SER A 28 11.45 9.36 -0.97
N THR A 29 11.10 10.53 -1.52
CA THR A 29 10.50 10.59 -2.85
C THR A 29 11.41 10.01 -3.94
N VAL A 30 12.73 10.09 -3.76
CA VAL A 30 13.72 9.52 -4.71
C VAL A 30 13.78 8.00 -4.56
N GLU A 31 13.84 7.49 -3.34
CA GLU A 31 13.87 6.03 -3.07
C GLU A 31 12.58 5.35 -3.58
N VAL A 32 11.41 5.96 -3.38
CA VAL A 32 10.15 5.44 -3.95
C VAL A 32 10.18 5.41 -5.47
N ALA A 33 10.74 6.45 -6.10
CA ALA A 33 10.87 6.51 -7.55
C ALA A 33 11.81 5.41 -8.09
N GLU A 34 12.91 5.14 -7.40
CA GLU A 34 13.86 4.10 -7.77
C GLU A 34 13.29 2.70 -7.56
N GLU A 35 12.67 2.45 -6.40
CA GLU A 35 12.17 1.15 -5.98
C GLU A 35 10.94 0.71 -6.78
N TYR A 36 9.94 1.59 -6.91
CA TYR A 36 8.67 1.29 -7.58
C TYR A 36 8.59 1.82 -9.01
N ARG A 37 9.71 2.32 -9.56
CA ARG A 37 9.81 2.84 -10.94
C ARG A 37 8.89 4.02 -11.24
N PHE A 38 8.51 4.80 -10.24
CA PHE A 38 7.83 6.07 -10.45
C PHE A 38 8.80 7.15 -10.91
N ASN A 39 8.28 8.22 -11.51
CA ASN A 39 9.05 9.44 -11.73
C ASN A 39 8.87 10.40 -10.53
N VAL A 40 9.97 10.95 -10.02
CA VAL A 40 9.96 11.95 -8.93
C VAL A 40 9.06 13.15 -9.23
N GLY A 41 9.06 13.62 -10.48
CA GLY A 41 8.20 14.70 -10.96
C GLY A 41 6.72 14.33 -10.89
N THR A 42 6.38 13.08 -11.24
CA THR A 42 5.02 12.54 -11.14
C THR A 42 4.58 12.45 -9.68
N LEU A 43 5.42 11.92 -8.78
CA LEU A 43 5.12 11.86 -7.35
C LEU A 43 4.91 13.25 -6.74
N ARG A 44 5.72 14.25 -7.14
CA ARG A 44 5.55 15.65 -6.73
C ARG A 44 4.22 16.21 -7.25
N TYR A 45 3.90 15.98 -8.52
CA TYR A 45 2.65 16.43 -9.14
C TYR A 45 1.43 15.81 -8.45
N TRP A 46 1.43 14.49 -8.23
CA TRP A 46 0.38 13.77 -7.52
C TRP A 46 0.15 14.35 -6.13
N ARG A 47 1.21 14.57 -5.35
CA ARG A 47 1.09 15.17 -4.02
C ARG A 47 0.45 16.56 -4.05
N HIS A 48 0.85 17.41 -5.00
CA HIS A 48 0.25 18.73 -5.17
C HIS A 48 -1.25 18.64 -5.54
N ARG A 49 -1.64 17.60 -6.28
CA ARG A 49 -3.02 17.35 -6.68
C ARG A 49 -3.85 16.60 -5.63
N GLY A 50 -3.26 16.22 -4.49
CA GLY A 50 -3.91 15.38 -3.48
C GLY A 50 -4.17 13.94 -3.96
N TYR A 51 -3.37 13.47 -4.93
CA TYR A 51 -3.45 12.13 -5.51
C TYR A 51 -2.18 11.35 -5.18
N GLY A 52 -2.23 10.02 -5.35
CA GLY A 52 -1.07 9.14 -5.21
C GLY A 52 -0.95 8.48 -3.83
N PRO A 53 0.16 7.74 -3.61
CA PRO A 53 0.37 7.00 -2.37
C PRO A 53 0.52 7.93 -1.17
N ALA A 54 0.10 7.46 0.01
CA ALA A 54 0.08 8.27 1.22
C ALA A 54 1.49 8.78 1.55
N SER A 55 1.59 10.09 1.74
CA SER A 55 2.86 10.78 1.99
C SER A 55 2.71 11.76 3.14
N PHE A 56 3.77 11.95 3.92
CA PHE A 56 3.75 12.89 5.03
C PHE A 56 5.09 13.61 5.19
N ALA A 57 5.03 14.81 5.75
CA ALA A 57 6.22 15.61 5.99
C ALA A 57 6.97 15.10 7.22
N ARG A 58 8.26 14.79 7.04
CA ARG A 58 9.24 14.57 8.11
C ARG A 58 10.22 15.74 8.11
N GLY A 59 9.80 16.84 8.74
CA GLY A 59 10.52 18.12 8.73
C GLY A 59 10.51 18.75 7.34
N ARG A 60 11.69 18.97 6.76
CA ARG A 60 11.84 19.55 5.40
C ARG A 60 11.68 18.53 4.27
N LYS A 61 11.69 17.24 4.58
CA LYS A 61 11.61 16.16 3.58
C LYS A 61 10.23 15.52 3.64
N VAL A 62 9.71 15.13 2.49
CA VAL A 62 8.52 14.28 2.43
C VAL A 62 8.92 12.83 2.21
N VAL A 63 8.30 11.98 3.00
CA VAL A 63 8.54 10.55 3.03
C VAL A 63 7.24 9.79 2.81
N TYR A 64 7.41 8.54 2.40
CA TYR A 64 6.37 7.57 2.16
C TYR A 64 6.65 6.36 3.03
N ARG A 65 5.61 5.70 3.50
CA ARG A 65 5.76 4.35 4.06
C ARG A 65 5.70 3.35 2.92
N ARG A 66 6.60 2.38 2.93
CA ARG A 66 6.61 1.29 1.95
C ARG A 66 5.24 0.61 1.82
N CYS A 67 4.67 0.20 2.95
CA CYS A 67 3.36 -0.46 2.99
C CYS A 67 2.22 0.37 2.40
N GLU A 68 2.24 1.69 2.59
CA GLU A 68 1.21 2.60 2.05
C GLU A 68 1.36 2.77 0.53
N VAL A 69 2.61 2.77 0.03
CA VAL A 69 2.88 2.79 -1.42
C VAL A 69 2.37 1.51 -2.07
N GLU A 70 2.66 0.36 -1.47
CA GLU A 70 2.19 -0.95 -1.95
C GLU A 70 0.68 -1.08 -1.90
N ALA A 71 0.05 -0.68 -0.79
CA ALA A 71 -1.40 -0.68 -0.66
C ALA A 71 -2.07 0.19 -1.73
N TRP A 72 -1.50 1.38 -1.99
CA TRP A 72 -2.00 2.25 -3.06
C TRP A 72 -1.83 1.61 -4.44
N ILE A 73 -0.69 0.97 -4.74
CA ILE A 73 -0.49 0.27 -6.02
C ILE A 73 -1.52 -0.85 -6.18
N ALA A 74 -1.76 -1.64 -5.14
CA ALA A 74 -2.76 -2.71 -5.16
C ALA A 74 -4.18 -2.18 -5.38
N GLU A 75 -4.53 -1.05 -4.77
CA GLU A 75 -5.79 -0.36 -5.02
C GLU A 75 -5.88 0.14 -6.46
N GLN A 76 -4.82 0.78 -6.98
CA GLN A 76 -4.77 1.23 -8.37
C GLN A 76 -4.88 0.09 -9.36
N GLU A 77 -4.24 -1.05 -9.08
CA GLU A 77 -4.38 -2.26 -9.89
C GLU A 77 -5.84 -2.68 -9.96
N GLN A 78 -6.55 -2.76 -8.82
CA GLN A 78 -7.97 -3.12 -8.80
C GLN A 78 -8.85 -2.11 -9.56
N LEU A 79 -8.59 -0.82 -9.41
CA LEU A 79 -9.37 0.25 -10.06
C LEU A 79 -9.12 0.37 -11.56
N THR A 80 -7.87 0.15 -11.99
CA THR A 80 -7.44 0.38 -13.38
C THR A 80 -7.34 -0.89 -14.21
N ARG A 81 -7.35 -2.07 -13.58
CA ARG A 81 -7.35 -3.37 -14.27
C ARG A 81 -8.52 -3.43 -15.24
N ARG A 82 -8.19 -3.36 -16.53
CA ARG A 82 -9.10 -3.56 -17.65
C ARG A 82 -8.65 -4.80 -18.40
N GLY A 83 -9.60 -5.68 -18.70
CA GLY A 83 -9.33 -6.95 -19.37
C GLY A 83 -9.09 -8.07 -18.36
N GLY A 84 -10.03 -9.02 -18.35
CA GLY A 84 -9.90 -10.35 -17.78
C GLY A 84 -10.82 -11.19 -18.63
N THR A 85 -10.27 -11.82 -19.65
CA THR A 85 -11.01 -12.76 -20.50
C THR A 85 -11.56 -13.85 -19.61
N THR A 86 -12.79 -13.67 -19.17
CA THR A 86 -13.66 -14.75 -18.70
C THR A 86 -14.40 -15.20 -19.94
N ASP A 87 -13.68 -15.80 -20.89
CA ASP A 87 -14.34 -16.56 -21.95
C ASP A 87 -14.63 -17.95 -21.37
N ALA A 88 -15.92 -18.22 -21.20
CA ALA A 88 -16.51 -19.49 -20.87
C ALA A 88 -16.95 -20.22 -22.15
#